data_AF-A0A940DI74-F1
#
_entry.id   AF-A0A940DI74-F1
#
_cell.length_a   1.000
_cell.length_b   1.000
_cell.length_c   1.000
_cell.angle_alpha   90.00
_cell.angle_beta   90.00
_cell.angle_gamma   90.00
#
_symmetry.space_group_name_H-M   'P 1'
#
loop_
_entity.id
_entity.type
_entity.pdbx_description
1 polymer ?
#
loop_
_entity_poly.entity_id
_entity_poly.type
_entity_poly.pdbx_seq_one_letter_code
_entity_poly.pdbx_strand_id
1 'polypeptide(L)'
;MSDYIPVTEREREEMLAAIGVKSVDELFEDIPVKLRSDKLKLPEGLSQQEVYEKLKKTASLNRVYRSCMRGAGAYRHYIPAVVKAIAARSEFVTAYTPYQAEMSQGILGAMFEYQTYICLLTGMDVSNASLYNGATAAAEAALMTKERGRYKVFVTDNVRPDVLAVMRTYLTAKGMELNVIPSKDGATDVSALKALLDASAAAVYVEQPNYFGLIEDLDAIGEAAHAAGAKFIAGCNPIALAALKTPAECGADIAVGEGQPLGMSLAFGGPYLGFIACKEKEVRKLPGRIVGETVDRDMRKAYVLTLQPREQHIKRERASSNICSNEALCALTATVYMGAMGKE
;
A
#
# COMPACT_ATOMS: atom_id res chain seq x y z
N MET A 1 14.12 32.34 -16.95
CA MET A 1 13.69 31.45 -15.85
C MET A 1 12.60 30.55 -16.41
N SER A 2 12.63 29.26 -16.14
CA SER A 2 11.50 28.39 -16.52
C SER A 2 10.33 28.74 -15.60
N ASP A 3 9.26 29.30 -16.16
CA ASP A 3 8.02 29.48 -15.40
C ASP A 3 7.27 28.15 -15.32
N TYR A 4 6.80 27.81 -14.11
CA TYR A 4 5.96 26.63 -13.90
C TYR A 4 4.55 26.83 -14.48
N ILE A 5 4.07 28.08 -14.45
CA ILE A 5 2.77 28.46 -15.01
C ILE A 5 2.97 28.64 -16.52
N PRO A 6 2.31 27.85 -17.37
CA PRO A 6 2.51 27.95 -18.83
C PRO A 6 1.81 29.16 -19.46
N VAL A 7 0.99 29.88 -18.68
CA VAL A 7 0.18 31.01 -19.14
C VAL A 7 1.03 32.27 -19.25
N THR A 8 1.06 32.85 -20.44
CA THR A 8 1.72 34.13 -20.72
C THR A 8 0.90 35.32 -20.24
N GLU A 9 1.53 36.49 -20.07
CA GLU A 9 0.80 37.71 -19.68
C GLU A 9 -0.27 38.12 -20.70
N ARG A 10 -0.02 37.91 -22.00
CA ARG A 10 -1.04 38.16 -23.03
C ARG A 10 -2.25 37.22 -22.87
N GLU A 11 -2.02 35.92 -22.68
CA GLU A 11 -3.11 34.97 -22.44
C GLU A 11 -3.87 35.30 -21.15
N ARG A 12 -3.17 35.76 -20.11
CA ARG A 12 -3.79 36.24 -18.87
C ARG A 12 -4.72 37.41 -19.15
N GLU A 13 -4.28 38.42 -19.89
CA GLU A 13 -5.10 39.58 -20.27
C GLU A 13 -6.34 39.16 -21.09
N GLU A 14 -6.16 38.29 -22.08
CA GLU A 14 -7.26 37.74 -22.90
C GLU A 14 -8.28 36.99 -22.04
N MET A 15 -7.82 36.18 -21.09
CA MET A 15 -8.68 35.43 -20.16
C MET A 15 -9.44 36.36 -19.21
N LEU A 16 -8.79 37.38 -18.65
CA LEU A 16 -9.45 38.36 -17.77
C LEU A 16 -10.51 39.18 -18.52
N ALA A 17 -10.20 39.62 -19.74
CA ALA A 17 -11.15 40.31 -20.60
C ALA A 17 -12.36 39.44 -20.96
N ALA A 18 -12.15 38.14 -21.26
CA ALA A 18 -13.21 37.21 -21.62
C ALA A 18 -14.24 37.00 -20.50
N ILE A 19 -13.82 37.08 -19.24
CA ILE A 19 -14.69 36.93 -18.06
C ILE A 19 -15.13 38.28 -17.46
N GLY A 20 -14.70 39.41 -18.04
CA GLY A 20 -15.15 40.75 -17.67
C GLY A 20 -14.52 41.34 -16.40
N VAL A 21 -13.38 40.82 -15.94
CA VAL A 21 -12.64 41.37 -14.78
C VAL A 21 -11.37 42.07 -15.24
N LYS A 22 -10.88 43.04 -14.45
CA LYS A 22 -9.72 43.87 -14.81
C LYS A 22 -8.41 43.41 -14.18
N SER A 23 -8.48 42.53 -13.19
CA SER A 23 -7.29 42.04 -12.48
C SER A 23 -7.52 40.65 -11.89
N VAL A 24 -6.42 39.99 -11.53
CA VAL A 24 -6.47 38.72 -10.78
C VAL A 24 -7.11 38.91 -9.40
N ASP A 25 -6.94 40.09 -8.77
CA ASP A 25 -7.50 40.36 -7.44
C ASP A 25 -9.05 40.39 -7.46
N GLU A 26 -9.64 40.86 -8.55
CA GLU A 26 -11.11 40.85 -8.75
C GLU A 26 -11.68 39.42 -8.75
N LEU A 27 -10.91 38.41 -9.17
CA LEU A 27 -11.33 36.99 -9.11
C LEU A 27 -11.52 36.46 -7.69
N PHE A 28 -10.87 37.10 -6.71
CA PHE A 28 -10.85 36.65 -5.32
C PHE A 28 -11.71 37.54 -4.41
N GLU A 29 -12.55 38.43 -4.98
CA GLU A 29 -13.42 39.32 -4.21
C GLU A 29 -14.37 38.56 -3.26
N ASP A 30 -14.85 37.40 -3.68
CA ASP A 30 -15.72 36.52 -2.90
C ASP A 30 -15.07 35.98 -1.62
N ILE A 31 -13.73 36.03 -1.51
CA ILE A 31 -13.03 35.68 -0.27
C ILE A 31 -13.18 36.83 0.72
N PRO A 32 -13.83 36.65 1.88
CA PRO A 32 -13.97 37.71 2.88
C PRO A 32 -12.60 38.27 3.29
N VAL A 33 -12.45 39.59 3.34
CA VAL A 33 -11.17 40.27 3.65
C VAL A 33 -10.52 39.73 4.93
N LYS A 34 -11.33 39.44 5.96
CA LYS A 34 -10.86 38.87 7.24
C LYS A 34 -10.24 37.47 7.15
N LEU A 35 -10.48 36.75 6.05
CA LEU A 35 -9.92 35.42 5.76
C LEU A 35 -8.75 35.47 4.78
N ARG A 36 -8.47 36.63 4.17
CA ARG A 36 -7.33 36.79 3.26
C ARG A 36 -6.04 36.84 4.08
N SER A 37 -5.00 36.26 3.52
CA SER A 37 -3.65 36.37 4.07
C SER A 37 -2.90 37.51 3.39
N ASP A 38 -2.07 38.22 4.16
CA ASP A 38 -1.01 39.04 3.59
C ASP A 38 0.07 38.15 2.92
N LYS A 39 1.09 38.79 2.35
CA LYS A 39 2.24 38.11 1.73
C LYS A 39 2.83 37.06 2.67
N LEU A 40 2.96 35.82 2.16
CA LEU A 40 3.63 34.74 2.87
C LEU A 40 5.08 35.12 3.16
N LYS A 41 5.52 34.95 4.41
CA LYS A 41 6.90 35.23 4.87
C LYS A 41 7.86 34.12 4.42
N LEU A 42 8.09 34.02 3.12
CA LEU A 42 8.99 33.05 2.50
C LEU A 42 10.26 33.75 1.98
N PRO A 43 11.41 33.06 1.94
CA PRO A 43 12.60 33.54 1.23
C PRO A 43 12.30 33.77 -0.26
N GLU A 44 13.15 34.57 -0.91
CA GLU A 44 13.06 34.73 -2.36
C GLU A 44 13.25 33.39 -3.08
N GLY A 45 12.58 33.27 -4.23
CA GLY A 45 12.69 32.12 -5.10
C GLY A 45 14.12 31.95 -5.61
N LEU A 46 14.55 30.69 -5.72
CA LEU A 46 15.83 30.33 -6.33
C LEU A 46 15.58 29.85 -7.76
N SER A 47 16.57 30.04 -8.64
CA SER A 47 16.56 29.40 -9.95
C SER A 47 16.62 27.87 -9.81
N GLN A 48 16.20 27.15 -10.86
CA GLN A 48 16.24 25.68 -10.87
C GLN A 48 17.63 25.12 -10.57
N GLN A 49 18.69 25.76 -11.07
CA GLN A 49 20.07 25.34 -10.82
C GLN A 49 20.46 25.52 -9.35
N GLU A 50 20.16 26.67 -8.75
CA GLU A 50 20.43 26.94 -7.34
C GLU A 50 19.65 25.98 -6.43
N VAL A 51 18.39 25.65 -6.77
CA VAL A 51 17.62 24.63 -6.06
C VAL A 51 18.33 23.27 -6.11
N TYR A 52 18.77 22.85 -7.30
CA TYR A 52 19.46 21.56 -7.46
C TYR A 52 20.77 21.50 -6.66
N GLU A 53 21.60 22.54 -6.73
CA GLU A 53 22.86 22.61 -5.98
C GLU A 53 22.63 22.62 -4.47
N LYS A 54 21.63 23.37 -4.01
CA LYS A 54 21.22 23.41 -2.59
C LYS A 54 20.76 22.04 -2.10
N LEU A 55 19.87 21.37 -2.83
CA LEU A 55 19.37 20.04 -2.46
C LEU A 55 20.48 18.99 -2.50
N LYS A 56 21.39 19.04 -3.49
CA LYS A 56 22.56 18.16 -3.55
C LYS A 56 23.49 18.36 -2.35
N LYS A 57 23.74 19.61 -1.94
CA LYS A 57 24.52 19.94 -0.74
C LYS A 57 23.84 19.39 0.52
N THR A 58 22.55 19.60 0.68
CA THR A 58 21.79 19.03 1.81
C THR A 58 21.83 17.51 1.81
N ALA A 59 21.63 16.85 0.67
CA ALA A 59 21.68 15.40 0.57
C ALA A 59 23.07 14.83 0.91
N SER A 60 24.15 15.59 0.65
CA SER A 60 25.52 15.17 0.98
C SER A 60 25.81 15.08 2.48
N LEU A 61 24.94 15.65 3.33
CA LEU A 61 25.02 15.52 4.79
C LEU A 61 24.59 14.13 5.27
N ASN A 62 23.88 13.36 4.44
CA ASN A 62 23.47 12.01 4.78
C ASN A 62 24.65 11.04 4.71
N ARG A 63 24.76 10.14 5.69
CA ARG A 63 25.71 9.02 5.64
C ARG A 63 25.09 7.83 4.91
N VAL A 64 25.59 7.54 3.71
CA VAL A 64 25.16 6.38 2.92
C VAL A 64 26.02 5.17 3.25
N TYR A 65 25.45 4.19 3.95
CA TYR A 65 26.14 2.94 4.26
C TYR A 65 26.19 2.03 3.03
N ARG A 66 27.33 1.35 2.79
CA ARG A 66 27.47 0.36 1.70
C ARG A 66 26.65 -0.91 1.95
N SER A 67 26.37 -1.25 3.20
CA SER A 67 25.53 -2.38 3.58
C SER A 67 24.66 -1.97 4.77
N CYS A 68 23.41 -2.42 4.79
CA CYS A 68 22.49 -2.21 5.90
C CYS A 68 21.79 -3.55 6.17
N MET A 69 22.17 -4.21 7.27
CA MET A 69 21.64 -5.52 7.66
C MET A 69 20.70 -5.41 8.88
N ARG A 70 20.07 -4.24 9.07
CA ARG A 70 19.14 -4.03 10.19
C ARG A 70 17.83 -4.81 10.04
N GLY A 71 17.48 -5.22 8.81
CA GLY A 71 16.23 -5.93 8.53
C GLY A 71 15.01 -5.09 8.93
N ALA A 72 14.14 -5.65 9.76
CA ALA A 72 12.95 -4.98 10.29
C ALA A 72 12.03 -4.42 9.19
N GLY A 73 11.85 -5.17 8.09
CA GLY A 73 10.88 -4.82 7.06
C GLY A 73 11.38 -3.94 5.92
N ALA A 74 12.62 -3.46 5.97
CA ALA A 74 13.24 -2.72 4.87
C ALA A 74 14.64 -3.29 4.57
N TYR A 75 14.80 -3.81 3.35
CA TYR A 75 15.96 -4.62 2.99
C TYR A 75 16.65 -4.01 1.77
N ARG A 76 17.96 -3.80 1.89
CA ARG A 76 18.78 -3.43 0.74
C ARG A 76 18.87 -4.62 -0.20
N HIS A 77 18.53 -4.42 -1.46
CA HIS A 77 18.60 -5.44 -2.50
C HIS A 77 19.09 -4.82 -3.82
N TYR A 78 19.40 -5.68 -4.79
CA TYR A 78 19.73 -5.24 -6.14
C TYR A 78 18.45 -4.83 -6.88
N ILE A 79 18.49 -3.70 -7.57
CA ILE A 79 17.38 -3.21 -8.39
C ILE A 79 17.90 -3.11 -9.84
N PRO A 80 17.41 -3.95 -10.76
CA PRO A 80 17.80 -3.88 -12.17
C PRO A 80 17.55 -2.49 -12.75
N ALA A 81 18.45 -2.00 -13.62
CA ALA A 81 18.36 -0.65 -14.19
C ALA A 81 17.05 -0.42 -14.98
N VAL A 82 16.51 -1.49 -15.60
CA VAL A 82 15.24 -1.47 -16.33
C VAL A 82 14.06 -1.07 -15.44
N VAL A 83 14.07 -1.44 -14.16
CA VAL A 83 13.00 -1.11 -13.20
C VAL A 83 12.89 0.41 -13.07
N LYS A 84 14.02 1.08 -12.81
CA LYS A 84 14.05 2.54 -12.72
C LYS A 84 13.73 3.21 -14.06
N ALA A 85 14.21 2.65 -15.17
CA ALA A 85 13.97 3.22 -16.51
C ALA A 85 12.47 3.21 -16.89
N ILE A 86 11.76 2.12 -16.60
CA ILE A 86 10.33 2.01 -16.89
C ILE A 86 9.50 2.81 -15.90
N ALA A 87 9.76 2.67 -14.59
CA ALA A 87 8.98 3.37 -13.56
C ALA A 87 9.11 4.91 -13.62
N ALA A 88 10.21 5.43 -14.18
CA ALA A 88 10.43 6.88 -14.32
C ALA A 88 9.79 7.49 -15.59
N ARG A 89 9.14 6.69 -16.44
CA ARG A 89 8.49 7.18 -17.65
C ARG A 89 7.34 8.12 -17.29
N SER A 90 7.25 9.25 -18.01
CA SER A 90 6.28 10.31 -17.71
C SER A 90 4.84 9.81 -17.78
N GLU A 91 4.53 8.89 -18.70
CA GLU A 91 3.17 8.35 -18.86
C GLU A 91 2.67 7.60 -17.63
N PHE A 92 3.58 7.13 -16.76
CA PHE A 92 3.23 6.50 -15.49
C PHE A 92 3.30 7.49 -14.32
N VAL A 93 4.32 8.35 -14.27
CA VAL A 93 4.54 9.26 -13.13
C VAL A 93 3.52 10.40 -13.08
N THR A 94 2.99 10.82 -14.23
CA THR A 94 1.99 11.91 -14.29
C THR A 94 0.55 11.41 -14.30
N ALA A 95 0.34 10.10 -14.43
CA ALA A 95 -1.01 9.54 -14.43
C ALA A 95 -1.63 9.57 -13.02
N TYR A 96 -2.96 9.69 -12.98
CA TYR A 96 -3.72 9.53 -11.74
C TYR A 96 -4.61 8.29 -11.80
N THR A 97 -5.52 8.15 -10.84
CA THR A 97 -6.42 7.00 -10.75
C THR A 97 -7.13 6.76 -12.10
N PRO A 98 -7.09 5.53 -12.65
CA PRO A 98 -7.62 5.22 -13.98
C PRO A 98 -9.16 5.13 -13.99
N TYR A 99 -9.83 6.24 -13.70
CA TYR A 99 -11.31 6.31 -13.69
C TYR A 99 -11.90 6.19 -15.09
N GLN A 100 -11.21 6.71 -16.10
CA GLN A 100 -11.58 6.59 -17.51
C GLN A 100 -10.86 5.37 -18.08
N ALA A 101 -11.48 4.20 -17.98
CA ALA A 101 -10.84 2.93 -18.25
C ALA A 101 -10.36 2.81 -19.71
N GLU A 102 -11.15 3.31 -20.66
CA GLU A 102 -10.88 3.27 -22.10
C GLU A 102 -9.58 4.00 -22.46
N MET A 103 -9.22 5.05 -21.72
CA MET A 103 -7.99 5.83 -21.91
C MET A 103 -6.84 5.37 -21.01
N SER A 104 -7.06 4.35 -20.17
CA SER A 104 -6.13 3.96 -19.10
C SER A 104 -5.73 2.47 -19.13
N GLN A 105 -5.98 1.77 -20.25
CA GLN A 105 -5.77 0.32 -20.35
C GLN A 105 -4.34 -0.13 -20.04
N GLY A 106 -3.32 0.67 -20.37
CA GLY A 106 -1.93 0.34 -20.04
C GLY A 106 -1.65 0.31 -18.53
N ILE A 107 -2.19 1.28 -17.79
CA ILE A 107 -2.06 1.35 -16.32
C ILE A 107 -2.88 0.25 -15.66
N LEU A 108 -4.11 0.04 -16.14
CA LEU A 108 -4.98 -1.01 -15.63
C LEU A 108 -4.39 -2.41 -15.89
N GLY A 109 -3.79 -2.63 -17.06
CA GLY A 109 -3.05 -3.86 -17.36
C GLY A 109 -1.89 -4.08 -16.38
N ALA A 110 -1.04 -3.07 -16.14
CA ALA A 110 0.06 -3.18 -15.18
C ALA A 110 -0.40 -3.43 -13.73
N MET A 111 -1.52 -2.83 -13.32
CA MET A 111 -2.15 -3.08 -12.02
C MET A 111 -2.74 -4.49 -11.93
N PHE A 112 -3.32 -5.02 -13.02
CA PHE A 112 -3.81 -6.39 -13.09
C PHE A 112 -2.66 -7.40 -13.03
N GLU A 113 -1.55 -7.12 -13.72
CA GLU A 113 -0.32 -7.93 -13.63
C GLU A 113 0.27 -7.91 -12.22
N TYR A 114 0.32 -6.75 -11.56
CA TYR A 114 0.70 -6.65 -10.14
C TYR A 114 -0.15 -7.59 -9.27
N GLN A 115 -1.48 -7.49 -9.37
CA GLN A 115 -2.40 -8.34 -8.61
C GLN A 115 -2.15 -9.82 -8.89
N THR A 116 -1.91 -10.17 -10.16
CA THR A 116 -1.61 -11.54 -10.59
C THR A 116 -0.33 -12.04 -9.95
N TYR A 117 0.75 -11.26 -9.96
CA TYR A 117 2.01 -11.66 -9.33
C TYR A 117 1.89 -11.82 -7.82
N ILE A 118 1.16 -10.94 -7.13
CA ILE A 118 0.91 -11.10 -5.70
C ILE A 118 0.07 -12.36 -5.42
N CYS A 119 -0.97 -12.64 -6.21
CA CYS A 119 -1.74 -13.88 -6.09
C CYS A 119 -0.85 -15.11 -6.30
N LEU A 120 0.03 -15.11 -7.31
CA LEU A 120 0.97 -16.20 -7.57
C LEU A 120 1.97 -16.41 -6.43
N LEU A 121 2.56 -15.34 -5.88
CA LEU A 121 3.48 -15.42 -4.74
C LEU A 121 2.80 -15.91 -3.46
N THR A 122 1.53 -15.52 -3.26
CA THR A 122 0.82 -15.82 -2.01
C THR A 122 -0.05 -17.07 -2.08
N GLY A 123 -0.29 -17.61 -3.28
CA GLY A 123 -1.27 -18.67 -3.56
C GLY A 123 -2.73 -18.26 -3.33
N MET A 124 -3.00 -16.97 -3.15
CA MET A 124 -4.33 -16.43 -2.86
C MET A 124 -5.13 -16.16 -4.14
N ASP A 125 -6.46 -16.02 -3.99
CA ASP A 125 -7.36 -15.91 -5.13
C ASP A 125 -7.44 -14.48 -5.66
N VAL A 126 -7.46 -13.47 -4.77
CA VAL A 126 -7.62 -12.06 -5.14
C VAL A 126 -6.67 -11.17 -4.36
N SER A 127 -5.98 -10.26 -5.06
CA SER A 127 -5.19 -9.18 -4.47
C SER A 127 -5.76 -7.81 -4.82
N ASN A 128 -5.58 -6.83 -3.93
CA ASN A 128 -5.88 -5.44 -4.24
C ASN A 128 -4.74 -4.80 -5.04
N ALA A 129 -4.97 -3.61 -5.59
CA ALA A 129 -3.95 -2.85 -6.33
C ALA A 129 -3.16 -1.93 -5.40
N SER A 130 -2.56 -2.50 -4.34
CA SER A 130 -1.74 -1.88 -3.28
C SER A 130 -2.47 -1.09 -2.18
N LEU A 131 -1.75 -0.90 -1.07
CA LEU A 131 -1.98 -0.03 0.08
C LEU A 131 -0.71 0.80 0.37
N TYR A 132 -0.75 1.63 1.41
CA TYR A 132 0.35 2.55 1.77
C TYR A 132 1.65 1.82 2.19
N ASN A 133 1.56 0.79 3.03
CA ASN A 133 2.71 0.01 3.51
C ASN A 133 2.25 -1.28 4.20
N GLY A 134 3.18 -2.19 4.51
CA GLY A 134 2.87 -3.47 5.14
C GLY A 134 2.19 -3.38 6.50
N ALA A 135 2.51 -2.37 7.32
CA ALA A 135 1.88 -2.19 8.64
C ALA A 135 0.41 -1.80 8.53
N THR A 136 0.08 -0.89 7.61
CA THR A 136 -1.32 -0.54 7.30
C THR A 136 -2.05 -1.72 6.66
N ALA A 137 -1.37 -2.54 5.86
CA ALA A 137 -1.97 -3.75 5.28
C ALA A 137 -2.34 -4.79 6.35
N ALA A 138 -1.48 -5.04 7.33
CA ALA A 138 -1.79 -5.92 8.46
C ALA A 138 -2.98 -5.42 9.29
N ALA A 139 -3.03 -4.12 9.57
CA ALA A 139 -4.14 -3.51 10.28
C ALA A 139 -5.47 -3.62 9.52
N GLU A 140 -5.47 -3.31 8.22
CA GLU A 140 -6.66 -3.42 7.37
C GLU A 140 -7.13 -4.86 7.21
N ALA A 141 -6.20 -5.82 7.05
CA ALA A 141 -6.55 -7.24 7.04
C ALA A 141 -7.22 -7.67 8.34
N ALA A 142 -6.72 -7.23 9.49
CA ALA A 142 -7.36 -7.51 10.77
C ALA A 142 -8.78 -6.91 10.83
N LEU A 143 -8.99 -5.68 10.31
CA LEU A 143 -10.33 -5.08 10.23
C LEU A 143 -11.31 -5.86 9.34
N MET A 144 -10.84 -6.52 8.27
CA MET A 144 -11.68 -7.39 7.43
C MET A 144 -12.30 -8.55 8.23
N THR A 145 -11.65 -8.99 9.30
CA THR A 145 -12.08 -10.15 10.10
C THR A 145 -13.13 -9.81 11.17
N LYS A 146 -13.45 -8.53 11.35
CA LYS A 146 -14.43 -8.10 12.35
C LYS A 146 -15.82 -8.61 12.01
N GLU A 147 -16.45 -9.30 12.96
CA GLU A 147 -17.83 -9.77 12.85
C GLU A 147 -18.58 -9.56 14.17
N ARG A 148 -19.90 -9.77 14.17
CA ARG A 148 -20.69 -9.65 15.40
C ARG A 148 -20.24 -10.71 16.40
N GLY A 149 -19.75 -10.27 17.56
CA GLY A 149 -19.24 -11.16 18.61
C GLY A 149 -17.78 -11.60 18.41
N ARG A 150 -17.17 -11.33 17.25
CA ARG A 150 -15.75 -11.62 16.96
C ARG A 150 -14.97 -10.33 16.72
N TYR A 151 -14.14 -9.96 17.68
CA TYR A 151 -13.46 -8.65 17.71
C TYR A 151 -12.06 -8.69 18.32
N LYS A 152 -11.59 -9.85 18.80
CA LYS A 152 -10.23 -10.03 19.32
C LYS A 152 -9.29 -10.50 18.22
N VAL A 153 -8.16 -9.82 18.06
CA VAL A 153 -7.07 -10.19 17.17
C VAL A 153 -5.90 -10.63 18.04
N PHE A 154 -5.35 -11.81 17.75
CA PHE A 154 -4.22 -12.37 18.48
C PHE A 154 -2.96 -12.30 17.63
N VAL A 155 -1.86 -11.88 18.24
CA VAL A 155 -0.56 -11.74 17.59
C VAL A 155 0.53 -12.13 18.58
N THR A 156 1.60 -12.77 18.12
CA THR A 156 2.77 -13.03 18.97
C THR A 156 3.69 -11.80 19.01
N ASP A 157 4.40 -11.55 20.12
CA ASP A 157 5.32 -10.41 20.27
C ASP A 157 6.57 -10.45 19.38
N ASN A 158 6.68 -11.45 18.51
CA ASN A 158 7.74 -11.66 17.54
C ASN A 158 7.42 -11.12 16.14
N VAL A 159 6.45 -10.22 16.03
CA VAL A 159 6.19 -9.43 14.82
C VAL A 159 6.88 -8.07 14.92
N ARG A 160 6.99 -7.36 13.80
CA ARG A 160 7.57 -6.02 13.77
C ARG A 160 6.89 -5.04 14.76
N PRO A 161 7.66 -4.31 15.59
CA PRO A 161 7.09 -3.36 16.56
C PRO A 161 6.24 -2.25 15.94
N ASP A 162 6.59 -1.77 14.75
CA ASP A 162 5.81 -0.75 14.04
C ASP A 162 4.48 -1.30 13.51
N VAL A 163 4.45 -2.57 13.09
CA VAL A 163 3.21 -3.27 12.71
C VAL A 163 2.27 -3.39 13.91
N LEU A 164 2.78 -3.80 15.09
CA LEU A 164 1.98 -3.85 16.32
C LEU A 164 1.40 -2.48 16.70
N ALA A 165 2.21 -1.43 16.59
CA ALA A 165 1.77 -0.08 16.90
C ALA A 165 0.62 0.37 15.98
N VAL A 166 0.76 0.17 14.66
CA VAL A 166 -0.27 0.53 13.67
C VAL A 166 -1.54 -0.32 13.85
N MET A 167 -1.40 -1.64 14.03
CA MET A 167 -2.55 -2.52 14.31
C MET A 167 -3.28 -2.06 15.56
N ARG A 168 -2.58 -1.78 16.66
CA ARG A 168 -3.20 -1.30 17.90
C ARG A 168 -3.99 -0.03 17.67
N THR A 169 -3.41 0.96 17.00
CA THR A 169 -4.08 2.23 16.68
C THR A 169 -5.37 2.02 15.87
N TYR A 170 -5.32 1.22 14.80
CA TYR A 170 -6.47 1.01 13.91
C TYR A 170 -7.58 0.20 14.60
N LEU A 171 -7.20 -0.87 15.28
CA LEU A 171 -8.15 -1.77 15.95
C LEU A 171 -8.88 -1.07 17.09
N THR A 172 -8.17 -0.27 17.92
CA THR A 172 -8.80 0.53 18.98
C THR A 172 -9.84 1.50 18.40
N ALA A 173 -9.52 2.20 17.31
CA ALA A 173 -10.45 3.13 16.66
C ALA A 173 -11.70 2.44 16.09
N LYS A 174 -11.64 1.13 15.86
CA LYS A 174 -12.75 0.31 15.37
C LYS A 174 -13.35 -0.59 16.44
N GLY A 175 -13.00 -0.43 17.71
CA GLY A 175 -13.54 -1.24 18.82
C GLY A 175 -13.20 -2.73 18.69
N MET A 176 -11.97 -3.04 18.25
CA MET A 176 -11.37 -4.37 18.26
C MET A 176 -10.22 -4.41 19.26
N GLU A 177 -9.96 -5.57 19.83
CA GLU A 177 -8.92 -5.78 20.83
C GLU A 177 -7.70 -6.46 20.22
N LEU A 178 -6.51 -5.90 20.42
CA LEU A 178 -5.24 -6.53 20.04
C LEU A 178 -4.60 -7.21 21.24
N ASN A 179 -4.60 -8.55 21.22
CA ASN A 179 -4.03 -9.40 22.24
C ASN A 179 -2.63 -9.86 21.80
N VAL A 180 -1.60 -9.37 22.49
CA VAL A 180 -0.21 -9.73 22.21
C VAL A 180 0.20 -10.87 23.14
N ILE A 181 0.64 -11.98 22.55
CA ILE A 181 1.03 -13.20 23.24
C ILE A 181 2.56 -13.29 23.26
N PRO A 182 3.20 -13.59 24.41
CA PRO A 182 4.64 -13.82 24.45
C PRO A 182 5.06 -14.96 23.53
N SER A 183 6.13 -14.76 22.77
CA SER A 183 6.80 -15.84 22.04
C SER A 183 7.51 -16.81 22.99
N LYS A 184 7.71 -18.03 22.53
CA LYS A 184 8.55 -19.04 23.17
C LYS A 184 9.79 -19.25 22.30
N ASP A 185 10.96 -18.95 22.85
CA ASP A 185 12.25 -19.03 22.14
C ASP A 185 12.26 -18.23 20.82
N GLY A 186 11.51 -17.11 20.77
CA GLY A 186 11.37 -16.23 19.62
C GLY A 186 10.32 -16.67 18.59
N ALA A 187 9.66 -17.82 18.75
CA ALA A 187 8.61 -18.33 17.87
C ALA A 187 7.22 -18.33 18.54
N THR A 188 6.16 -18.52 17.77
CA THR A 188 4.80 -18.63 18.32
C THR A 188 4.63 -19.92 19.12
N ASP A 189 4.22 -19.81 20.39
CA ASP A 189 3.80 -20.96 21.19
C ASP A 189 2.36 -21.36 20.81
N VAL A 190 2.23 -22.36 19.94
CA VAL A 190 0.94 -22.86 19.45
C VAL A 190 0.05 -23.38 20.59
N SER A 191 0.63 -23.94 21.66
CA SER A 191 -0.16 -24.46 22.79
C SER A 191 -0.74 -23.31 23.60
N ALA A 192 0.06 -22.28 23.89
CA ALA A 192 -0.40 -21.08 24.56
C ALA A 192 -1.45 -20.32 23.72
N LEU A 193 -1.24 -20.23 22.40
CA LEU A 193 -2.21 -19.65 21.47
C LEU A 193 -3.55 -20.39 21.56
N LYS A 194 -3.56 -21.72 21.44
CA LYS A 194 -4.78 -22.55 21.53
C LYS A 194 -5.54 -22.33 22.84
N ALA A 195 -4.83 -22.16 23.96
CA ALA A 195 -5.45 -21.94 25.26
C ALA A 195 -6.12 -20.55 25.42
N LEU A 196 -5.69 -19.55 24.64
CA LEU A 196 -6.20 -18.18 24.70
C LEU A 196 -7.32 -17.89 23.69
N LEU A 197 -7.40 -18.67 22.61
CA LEU A 197 -8.44 -18.50 21.60
C LEU A 197 -9.81 -18.90 22.15
N ASP A 198 -10.78 -18.01 21.96
CA ASP A 198 -12.18 -18.20 22.35
C ASP A 198 -13.13 -17.85 21.18
N ALA A 199 -14.44 -17.97 21.39
CA ALA A 199 -15.44 -17.68 20.36
C ALA A 199 -15.47 -16.21 19.91
N SER A 200 -14.79 -15.30 20.62
CA SER A 200 -14.65 -13.88 20.26
C SER A 200 -13.41 -13.57 19.43
N ALA A 201 -12.56 -14.59 19.16
CA ALA A 201 -11.45 -14.49 18.25
C ALA A 201 -11.93 -14.18 16.82
N ALA A 202 -11.51 -13.03 16.31
CA ALA A 202 -11.70 -12.61 14.93
C ALA A 202 -10.57 -13.13 14.05
N ALA A 203 -9.32 -13.00 14.50
CA ALA A 203 -8.16 -13.42 13.74
C ALA A 203 -6.93 -13.76 14.59
N VAL A 204 -6.04 -14.55 13.99
CA VAL A 204 -4.64 -14.71 14.40
C VAL A 204 -3.76 -14.12 13.29
N TYR A 205 -2.82 -13.23 13.66
CA TYR A 205 -1.83 -12.65 12.77
C TYR A 205 -0.42 -13.12 13.13
N VAL A 206 0.34 -13.61 12.15
CA VAL A 206 1.73 -14.07 12.30
C VAL A 206 2.56 -13.61 11.11
N GLU A 207 3.84 -13.30 11.34
CA GLU A 207 4.80 -12.91 10.29
C GLU A 207 5.70 -14.08 9.87
N GLN A 208 5.94 -14.21 8.56
CA GLN A 208 6.75 -15.26 7.95
C GLN A 208 7.78 -14.68 6.95
N PRO A 209 9.09 -14.80 7.24
CA PRO A 209 9.68 -15.08 8.55
C PRO A 209 9.26 -14.04 9.60
N ASN A 210 9.36 -14.40 10.88
CA ASN A 210 9.02 -13.48 11.96
C ASN A 210 10.10 -12.39 12.14
N TYR A 211 9.88 -11.44 13.06
CA TYR A 211 10.79 -10.30 13.30
C TYR A 211 12.23 -10.72 13.64
N PHE A 212 12.41 -11.87 14.29
CA PHE A 212 13.72 -12.42 14.64
C PHE A 212 14.35 -13.25 13.50
N GLY A 213 13.64 -13.42 12.38
CA GLY A 213 14.07 -14.19 11.22
C GLY A 213 13.78 -15.69 11.32
N LEU A 214 12.99 -16.14 12.29
CA LEU A 214 12.61 -17.54 12.42
C LEU A 214 11.44 -17.88 11.47
N ILE A 215 11.41 -19.14 11.06
CA ILE A 215 10.32 -19.72 10.26
C ILE A 215 9.28 -20.28 11.24
N GLU A 216 8.04 -19.82 11.12
CA GLU A 216 6.93 -20.25 11.99
C GLU A 216 6.25 -21.49 11.41
N ASP A 217 5.64 -22.29 12.29
CA ASP A 217 4.79 -23.41 11.89
C ASP A 217 3.39 -22.89 11.53
N LEU A 218 3.29 -22.27 10.34
CA LEU A 218 2.05 -21.66 9.87
C LEU A 218 0.91 -22.67 9.73
N ASP A 219 1.22 -23.94 9.41
CA ASP A 219 0.23 -25.02 9.30
C ASP A 219 -0.46 -25.22 10.67
N ALA A 220 0.32 -25.42 11.74
CA ALA A 220 -0.22 -25.63 13.09
C ALA A 220 -0.93 -24.39 13.67
N ILE A 221 -0.45 -23.19 13.33
CA ILE A 221 -1.07 -21.92 13.74
C ILE A 221 -2.40 -21.70 13.03
N GLY A 222 -2.46 -21.97 11.72
CA GLY A 222 -3.68 -21.89 10.93
C GLY A 222 -4.77 -22.85 11.45
N GLU A 223 -4.40 -24.11 11.72
CA GLU A 223 -5.28 -25.09 12.34
C GLU A 223 -5.82 -24.61 13.71
N ALA A 224 -4.96 -24.03 14.55
CA ALA A 224 -5.37 -23.48 15.84
C ALA A 224 -6.38 -22.33 15.70
N ALA A 225 -6.13 -21.41 14.76
CA ALA A 225 -7.03 -20.29 14.48
C ALA A 225 -8.40 -20.78 13.99
N HIS A 226 -8.41 -21.71 13.02
CA HIS A 226 -9.63 -22.24 12.43
C HIS A 226 -10.44 -23.10 13.41
N ALA A 227 -9.79 -23.85 14.31
CA ALA A 227 -10.47 -24.60 15.37
C ALA A 227 -11.30 -23.71 16.32
N ALA A 228 -10.89 -22.44 16.52
CA ALA A 228 -11.66 -21.44 17.26
C ALA A 228 -12.65 -20.64 16.37
N GLY A 229 -12.70 -20.95 15.08
CA GLY A 229 -13.48 -20.21 14.07
C GLY A 229 -12.94 -18.81 13.75
N ALA A 230 -11.70 -18.50 14.15
CA ALA A 230 -11.01 -17.26 13.79
C ALA A 230 -10.43 -17.36 12.37
N LYS A 231 -10.13 -16.22 11.76
CA LYS A 231 -9.40 -16.14 10.49
C LYS A 231 -7.90 -16.23 10.72
N PHE A 232 -7.16 -16.77 9.76
CA PHE A 232 -5.70 -16.77 9.79
C PHE A 232 -5.12 -15.74 8.81
N ILE A 233 -4.32 -14.81 9.32
CA ILE A 233 -3.66 -13.75 8.55
C ILE A 233 -2.14 -13.97 8.59
N ALA A 234 -1.53 -14.16 7.43
CA ALA A 234 -0.08 -14.29 7.29
C ALA A 234 0.53 -12.97 6.79
N GLY A 235 1.36 -12.32 7.60
CA GLY A 235 2.26 -11.26 7.16
C GLY A 235 3.51 -11.87 6.53
N CYS A 236 3.91 -11.45 5.34
CA CYS A 236 4.95 -12.13 4.59
C CYS A 236 5.97 -11.14 4.01
N ASN A 237 7.24 -11.57 3.98
CA ASN A 237 8.22 -10.96 3.09
C ASN A 237 8.04 -11.56 1.68
N PRO A 238 7.73 -10.76 0.65
CA PRO A 238 7.39 -11.30 -0.66
C PRO A 238 8.56 -12.02 -1.35
N ILE A 239 9.81 -11.72 -1.00
CA ILE A 239 10.98 -12.44 -1.52
C ILE A 239 11.12 -13.81 -0.85
N ALA A 240 10.79 -13.93 0.43
CA ALA A 240 10.84 -15.21 1.13
C ALA A 240 9.80 -16.21 0.56
N LEU A 241 8.68 -15.71 0.03
CA LEU A 241 7.65 -16.53 -0.60
C LEU A 241 8.11 -17.22 -1.90
N ALA A 242 9.23 -16.81 -2.48
CA ALA A 242 9.83 -17.55 -3.60
C ALA A 242 10.43 -18.91 -3.17
N ALA A 243 10.71 -19.09 -1.88
CA ALA A 243 11.37 -20.29 -1.35
C ALA A 243 10.54 -21.06 -0.30
N LEU A 244 9.53 -20.44 0.28
CA LEU A 244 8.68 -21.04 1.31
C LEU A 244 7.34 -21.49 0.73
N LYS A 245 6.65 -22.39 1.44
CA LYS A 245 5.22 -22.66 1.16
C LYS A 245 4.46 -21.34 1.13
N THR A 246 3.55 -21.22 0.17
CA THR A 246 2.71 -20.04 0.06
C THR A 246 1.77 -19.94 1.28
N PRO A 247 1.36 -18.73 1.69
CA PRO A 247 0.36 -18.54 2.74
C PRO A 247 -0.91 -19.36 2.52
N ALA A 248 -1.36 -19.50 1.27
CA ALA A 248 -2.54 -20.28 0.95
C ALA A 248 -2.34 -21.79 1.15
N GLU A 249 -1.16 -22.34 0.84
CA GLU A 249 -0.80 -23.73 1.14
C GLU A 249 -0.73 -23.99 2.65
N CYS A 250 -0.37 -22.96 3.44
CA CYS A 250 -0.40 -23.00 4.90
C CYS A 250 -1.77 -22.70 5.51
N GLY A 251 -2.83 -22.60 4.70
CA GLY A 251 -4.20 -22.41 5.18
C GLY A 251 -4.58 -20.98 5.57
N ALA A 252 -3.80 -19.95 5.21
CA ALA A 252 -4.19 -18.56 5.49
C ALA A 252 -5.48 -18.16 4.73
N ASP A 253 -6.31 -17.33 5.37
CA ASP A 253 -7.47 -16.69 4.73
C ASP A 253 -7.07 -15.39 4.04
N ILE A 254 -6.06 -14.69 4.59
CA ILE A 254 -5.54 -13.40 4.12
C ILE A 254 -4.01 -13.42 4.23
N ALA A 255 -3.33 -13.01 3.17
CA ALA A 255 -1.90 -12.73 3.14
C ALA A 255 -1.65 -11.23 2.99
N VAL A 256 -0.71 -10.69 3.74
CA VAL A 256 -0.31 -9.28 3.69
C VAL A 256 1.19 -9.14 3.67
N GLY A 257 1.70 -7.96 3.31
CA GLY A 257 3.12 -7.70 3.47
C GLY A 257 3.56 -6.36 2.94
N GLU A 258 4.85 -6.10 3.14
CA GLU A 258 5.55 -4.94 2.61
C GLU A 258 6.20 -5.31 1.27
N GLY A 259 5.83 -4.58 0.23
CA GLY A 259 6.33 -4.78 -1.12
C GLY A 259 7.69 -4.16 -1.37
N GLN A 260 8.26 -3.34 -0.46
CA GLN A 260 9.58 -2.71 -0.63
C GLN A 260 10.66 -3.60 -1.28
N PRO A 261 10.83 -4.88 -0.90
CA PRO A 261 11.83 -5.76 -1.52
C PRO A 261 11.62 -6.03 -3.02
N LEU A 262 10.47 -5.67 -3.57
CA LEU A 262 10.09 -5.81 -4.98
C LEU A 262 10.53 -4.55 -5.77
N GLY A 263 11.83 -4.23 -5.71
CA GLY A 263 12.43 -3.22 -6.58
C GLY A 263 12.38 -1.77 -6.08
N MET A 264 12.01 -1.53 -4.82
CA MET A 264 12.03 -0.19 -4.23
C MET A 264 13.28 0.02 -3.36
N SER A 265 13.93 1.18 -3.49
CA SER A 265 15.07 1.52 -2.64
C SER A 265 14.63 1.75 -1.18
N LEU A 266 15.56 1.74 -0.23
CA LEU A 266 15.25 2.03 1.18
C LEU A 266 14.65 3.42 1.42
N ALA A 267 14.96 4.42 0.59
CA ALA A 267 14.37 5.77 0.55
C ALA A 267 14.11 6.48 1.91
N PHE A 268 14.83 6.10 2.97
CA PHE A 268 14.56 6.52 4.35
C PHE A 268 13.11 6.28 4.82
N GLY A 269 12.48 5.18 4.37
CA GLY A 269 11.18 4.72 4.85
C GLY A 269 10.05 4.68 3.80
N GLY A 270 10.25 5.23 2.61
CA GLY A 270 9.25 5.14 1.53
C GLY A 270 9.45 6.16 0.40
N PRO A 271 8.55 6.18 -0.60
CA PRO A 271 7.31 5.39 -0.65
C PRO A 271 7.59 3.91 -0.91
N TYR A 272 6.84 3.05 -0.22
CA TYR A 272 6.81 1.61 -0.47
C TYR A 272 5.40 1.20 -0.91
N LEU A 273 4.98 -0.06 -0.70
CA LEU A 273 3.61 -0.48 -0.92
C LEU A 273 3.22 -1.60 0.03
N GLY A 274 2.03 -1.50 0.61
CA GLY A 274 1.41 -2.64 1.27
C GLY A 274 0.67 -3.50 0.25
N PHE A 275 0.70 -4.82 0.39
CA PHE A 275 -0.19 -5.70 -0.35
C PHE A 275 -1.15 -6.43 0.58
N ILE A 276 -2.38 -6.68 0.10
CA ILE A 276 -3.29 -7.65 0.68
C ILE A 276 -3.75 -8.59 -0.44
N ALA A 277 -3.68 -9.88 -0.18
CA ALA A 277 -4.30 -10.91 -0.97
C ALA A 277 -5.14 -11.81 -0.07
N CYS A 278 -6.24 -12.35 -0.58
CA CYS A 278 -7.18 -13.13 0.23
C CYS A 278 -7.89 -14.18 -0.61
N LYS A 279 -8.56 -15.11 0.08
CA LYS A 279 -9.51 -16.03 -0.55
C LYS A 279 -10.70 -15.29 -1.12
N GLU A 280 -11.28 -15.82 -2.20
CA GLU A 280 -12.38 -15.17 -2.95
C GLU A 280 -13.56 -14.77 -2.04
N LYS A 281 -13.88 -15.61 -1.05
CA LYS A 281 -14.94 -15.35 -0.05
C LYS A 281 -14.78 -14.02 0.72
N GLU A 282 -13.55 -13.51 0.85
CA GLU A 282 -13.24 -12.28 1.60
C GLU A 282 -13.21 -11.02 0.70
N VAL A 283 -13.31 -11.15 -0.63
CA VAL A 283 -13.11 -10.05 -1.59
C VAL A 283 -14.02 -8.84 -1.37
N ARG A 284 -15.23 -9.07 -0.84
CA ARG A 284 -16.20 -8.00 -0.56
C ARG A 284 -15.75 -7.06 0.57
N LYS A 285 -14.85 -7.53 1.44
CA LYS A 285 -14.28 -6.76 2.55
C LYS A 285 -12.90 -6.18 2.20
N LEU A 286 -12.26 -6.64 1.13
CA LEU A 286 -10.92 -6.21 0.72
C LEU A 286 -10.87 -4.69 0.52
N PRO A 287 -9.89 -3.97 1.11
CA PRO A 287 -9.77 -2.52 0.99
C PRO A 287 -9.06 -2.10 -0.30
N GLY A 288 -9.35 -0.88 -0.73
CA GLY A 288 -8.74 -0.27 -1.90
C GLY A 288 -9.25 -0.82 -3.23
N ARG A 289 -8.53 -0.44 -4.29
CA ARG A 289 -8.89 -0.73 -5.68
C ARG A 289 -8.62 -2.18 -6.03
N ILE A 290 -9.43 -2.73 -6.93
CA ILE A 290 -9.21 -4.02 -7.57
C ILE A 290 -9.43 -3.81 -9.06
N VAL A 291 -8.47 -4.21 -9.88
CA VAL A 291 -8.64 -4.30 -11.33
C VAL A 291 -9.20 -5.67 -11.68
N GLY A 292 -10.22 -5.70 -12.55
CA GLY A 292 -10.79 -6.91 -13.12
C GLY A 292 -10.70 -6.91 -14.65
N GLU A 293 -10.57 -8.12 -15.21
CA GLU A 293 -10.72 -8.35 -16.65
C GLU A 293 -12.21 -8.31 -17.05
N THR A 294 -12.50 -7.71 -18.20
CA THR A 294 -13.82 -7.63 -18.81
C THR A 294 -13.66 -7.60 -20.34
N VAL A 295 -14.76 -7.37 -21.07
CA VAL A 295 -14.75 -7.14 -22.51
C VAL A 295 -15.34 -5.77 -22.88
N ASP A 296 -14.85 -5.17 -23.97
CA ASP A 296 -15.41 -3.96 -24.55
C ASP A 296 -16.64 -4.26 -25.44
N ARG A 297 -17.20 -3.23 -26.08
CA ARG A 297 -18.36 -3.36 -26.99
C ARG A 297 -18.08 -4.26 -28.20
N ASP A 298 -16.81 -4.39 -28.61
CA ASP A 298 -16.37 -5.21 -29.73
C ASP A 298 -15.88 -6.60 -29.25
N MET A 299 -16.20 -6.99 -28.01
CA MET A 299 -15.79 -8.25 -27.36
C MET A 299 -14.27 -8.44 -27.20
N ARG A 300 -13.49 -7.35 -27.22
CA ARG A 300 -12.05 -7.40 -26.97
C ARG A 300 -11.79 -7.36 -25.47
N LYS A 301 -10.75 -8.07 -25.03
CA LYS A 301 -10.28 -8.05 -23.64
C LYS A 301 -9.96 -6.61 -23.21
N ALA A 302 -10.49 -6.22 -22.05
CA ALA A 302 -10.26 -4.93 -21.42
C ALA A 302 -10.15 -5.08 -19.90
N TYR A 303 -9.65 -4.05 -19.23
CA TYR A 303 -9.51 -4.00 -17.78
C TYR A 303 -10.27 -2.80 -17.21
N VAL A 304 -10.85 -2.96 -16.03
CA VAL A 304 -11.58 -1.88 -15.33
C VAL A 304 -11.34 -1.95 -13.83
N LEU A 305 -11.49 -0.82 -13.14
CA LEU A 305 -11.66 -0.85 -11.68
C LEU A 305 -13.01 -1.51 -11.37
N THR A 306 -12.98 -2.60 -10.60
CA THR A 306 -14.16 -3.41 -10.28
C THR A 306 -14.48 -3.41 -8.80
N LEU A 307 -15.72 -3.79 -8.46
CA LEU A 307 -16.25 -3.80 -7.09
C LEU A 307 -16.08 -2.44 -6.37
N GLN A 308 -16.12 -1.34 -7.12
CA GLN A 308 -15.98 0.03 -6.61
C GLN A 308 -16.98 0.42 -5.52
N PRO A 309 -18.19 -0.17 -5.40
CA PRO A 309 -19.07 0.08 -4.26
C PRO A 309 -18.50 -0.29 -2.88
N ARG A 310 -17.28 -0.83 -2.78
CA ARG A 310 -16.53 -0.97 -1.51
C ARG A 310 -15.86 0.34 -1.07
N GLU A 311 -15.54 1.22 -2.02
CA GLU A 311 -14.62 2.35 -1.84
C GLU A 311 -15.31 3.62 -1.33
N GLN A 312 -14.50 4.52 -0.77
CA GLN A 312 -14.94 5.75 -0.09
C GLN A 312 -15.76 6.71 -0.97
N HIS A 313 -15.49 6.77 -2.28
CA HIS A 313 -16.17 7.72 -3.18
C HIS A 313 -17.64 7.33 -3.44
N ILE A 314 -18.01 6.06 -3.19
CA ILE A 314 -19.39 5.58 -3.27
C ILE A 314 -19.98 5.39 -1.87
N LYS A 315 -19.29 4.63 -0.99
CA LYS A 315 -19.84 4.24 0.32
C LYS A 315 -19.52 5.18 1.47
N ARG A 316 -18.62 6.15 1.28
CA ARG A 316 -18.25 7.16 2.28
C ARG A 316 -17.87 6.50 3.62
N GLU A 317 -18.55 6.84 4.71
CA GLU A 317 -18.30 6.32 6.05
C GLU A 317 -18.57 4.80 6.18
N ARG A 318 -19.30 4.20 5.24
CA ARG A 318 -19.60 2.76 5.19
C ARG A 318 -18.65 1.96 4.30
N ALA A 319 -17.61 2.62 3.75
CA ALA A 319 -16.61 1.95 2.93
C ALA A 319 -15.77 0.96 3.75
N SER A 320 -15.13 0.01 3.07
CA SER A 320 -14.24 -0.95 3.74
C SER A 320 -13.01 -0.29 4.35
N SER A 321 -12.53 0.80 3.74
CA SER A 321 -11.39 1.60 4.18
C SER A 321 -11.56 3.05 3.72
N ASN A 322 -10.81 3.97 4.36
CA ASN A 322 -10.72 5.37 3.95
C ASN A 322 -9.67 5.60 2.85
N ILE A 323 -8.95 4.56 2.41
CA ILE A 323 -7.92 4.70 1.37
C ILE A 323 -8.50 5.31 0.09
N CYS A 324 -7.78 6.29 -0.46
CA CYS A 324 -8.10 6.92 -1.73
C CYS A 324 -6.86 6.89 -2.62
N SER A 325 -5.94 7.85 -2.52
CA SER A 325 -4.61 7.65 -3.10
C SER A 325 -3.96 6.41 -2.49
N ASN A 326 -3.28 5.62 -3.30
CA ASN A 326 -2.50 4.46 -2.88
C ASN A 326 -1.12 4.52 -3.56
N GLU A 327 -0.39 3.41 -3.57
CA GLU A 327 0.98 3.33 -4.04
C GLU A 327 1.06 2.69 -5.43
N ALA A 328 0.20 3.15 -6.37
CA ALA A 328 0.09 2.58 -7.72
C ALA A 328 1.41 2.61 -8.52
N LEU A 329 2.22 3.67 -8.38
CA LEU A 329 3.54 3.75 -9.03
C LEU A 329 4.53 2.75 -8.42
N CYS A 330 4.45 2.50 -7.11
CA CYS A 330 5.21 1.45 -6.44
C CYS A 330 4.74 0.07 -6.88
N ALA A 331 3.43 -0.14 -7.07
CA ALA A 331 2.87 -1.38 -7.62
C ALA A 331 3.39 -1.66 -9.04
N LEU A 332 3.42 -0.64 -9.91
CA LEU A 332 4.07 -0.74 -11.22
C LEU A 332 5.55 -1.09 -11.10
N THR A 333 6.27 -0.44 -10.19
CA THR A 333 7.70 -0.71 -9.93
C THR A 333 7.89 -2.18 -9.52
N ALA A 334 7.04 -2.71 -8.66
CA ALA A 334 7.04 -4.11 -8.25
C ALA A 334 6.71 -5.06 -9.40
N THR A 335 5.73 -4.75 -10.25
CA THR A 335 5.43 -5.52 -11.47
C THR A 335 6.64 -5.63 -12.39
N VAL A 336 7.30 -4.49 -12.66
CA VAL A 336 8.49 -4.46 -13.52
C VAL A 336 9.65 -5.23 -12.87
N TYR A 337 9.83 -5.09 -11.55
CA TYR A 337 10.86 -5.83 -10.83
C TYR A 337 10.63 -7.34 -10.91
N MET A 338 9.43 -7.82 -10.58
CA MET A 338 9.11 -9.25 -10.63
C MET A 338 9.21 -9.79 -12.06
N GLY A 339 8.73 -9.04 -13.05
CA GLY A 339 8.87 -9.42 -14.46
C GLY A 339 10.33 -9.46 -14.94
N ALA A 340 11.19 -8.57 -14.45
CA ALA A 340 12.61 -8.54 -14.80
C ALA A 340 13.43 -9.64 -14.08
N MET A 341 13.06 -9.97 -12.85
CA MET A 341 13.72 -11.03 -12.08
C MET A 341 13.29 -12.43 -12.54
N GLY A 342 12.05 -12.62 -12.96
CA GLY A 342 11.51 -13.92 -13.35
C GLY A 342 11.20 -14.82 -12.14
N LYS A 343 10.89 -16.09 -12.43
CA LYS A 343 10.57 -17.09 -11.40
C LYS A 343 11.82 -17.81 -10.87
N GLU A 344 12.76 -18.08 -11.76
CA GLU A 344 14.01 -18.81 -11.54
C GLU A 344 15.09 -17.99 -10.80
#